data_AF-A0A6M2EB87-F1
#
_entry.id   AF-A0A6M2EB87-F1
#
_cell.length_a   1.000
_cell.length_b   1.000
_cell.length_c   1.000
_cell.angle_alpha   90.00
_cell.angle_beta   90.00
_cell.angle_gamma   90.00
#
_symmetry.space_group_name_H-M   'P 1'
#
loop_
_entity.id
_entity.type
_entity.pdbx_description
1 polymer ?
#
loop_
_entity_poly.entity_id
_entity_poly.type
_entity_poly.pdbx_seq_one_letter_code
_entity_poly.pdbx_strand_id
1 'polypeptide(L)'
;MFGFELYRATDELQRITSTSLVDESIVRGRDEEREALVSKLLGESSQEAGDVDVISLVGLGGIGKTTLAQLAFNNAEVTAHFEKKIWVCVSDPFDEVRIAKAILEALQGGAPNLVELESLLQSVSESIKGKKFLLVLDDVWTESHGQWEPLKLSLKSGAPGSRIIVTTRKHSVANMMRNCLMRYACQYSIRWPSIKEAKMGVKD
;
A
#
# COMPACT_ATOMS: atom_id res chain seq x y z
N MET A 1 39.69 33.14 2.43
CA MET A 1 39.42 32.34 1.22
C MET A 1 39.17 30.92 1.70
N PHE A 2 37.93 30.60 2.07
CA PHE A 2 37.57 29.30 2.64
C PHE A 2 37.14 28.39 1.50
N GLY A 3 37.91 27.32 1.28
CA GLY A 3 37.59 26.27 0.33
C GLY A 3 36.39 25.47 0.82
N PHE A 4 35.28 25.60 0.11
CA PHE A 4 34.18 24.65 0.18
C PHE A 4 34.62 23.38 -0.53
N GLU A 5 35.24 22.45 0.21
CA GLU A 5 35.30 21.07 -0.23
C GLU A 5 33.91 20.47 -0.13
N LEU A 6 33.37 20.25 -1.33
CA LEU A 6 32.16 19.51 -1.64
C LEU A 6 32.29 18.10 -1.04
N TYR A 7 31.86 17.93 0.20
CA TYR A 7 31.60 16.61 0.77
C TYR A 7 30.50 15.96 -0.07
N ARG A 8 30.93 15.14 -1.04
CA ARG A 8 30.15 14.05 -1.61
C ARG A 8 29.87 13.05 -0.50
N ALA A 9 28.98 13.41 0.42
CA ALA A 9 28.27 12.45 1.23
C ALA A 9 27.16 11.90 0.33
N THR A 10 27.48 10.84 -0.41
CA THR A 10 26.48 9.83 -0.74
C THR A 10 26.14 9.13 0.57
N ASP A 11 25.43 9.85 1.43
CA ASP A 11 24.71 9.24 2.54
C ASP A 11 23.47 8.64 1.89
N GLU A 12 23.42 7.31 1.82
CA GLU A 12 22.19 6.59 1.56
C GLU A 12 21.19 7.07 2.60
N LEU A 13 20.33 8.00 2.18
CA LEU A 13 19.28 8.57 3.00
C LEU A 13 18.42 7.38 3.46
N GLN A 14 18.65 6.88 4.67
CA GLN A 14 17.88 5.78 5.25
C GLN A 14 16.41 6.19 5.11
N ARG A 15 15.66 5.46 4.27
CA ARG A 15 14.27 5.79 4.00
C ARG A 15 13.52 5.72 5.33
N ILE A 16 12.89 6.84 5.70
CA ILE A 16 12.09 6.94 6.92
C ILE A 16 10.99 5.88 6.84
N THR A 17 10.99 4.95 7.79
CA THR A 17 9.96 3.93 7.89
C THR A 17 8.65 4.61 8.30
N SER A 18 7.59 4.42 7.51
CA SER A 18 6.27 4.93 7.86
C SER A 18 5.54 3.99 8.81
N THR A 19 4.60 4.53 9.58
CA THR A 19 3.69 3.74 10.42
C THR A 19 2.24 4.03 10.01
N SER A 20 1.29 3.27 10.52
CA SER A 20 -0.13 3.55 10.30
C SER A 20 -0.62 4.79 11.08
N LEU A 21 0.17 5.34 12.00
CA LEU A 21 -0.25 6.44 12.87
C LEU A 21 -0.26 7.78 12.12
N VAL A 22 -1.34 8.54 12.31
CA VAL A 22 -1.52 9.87 11.76
C VAL A 22 -2.27 10.73 12.78
N ASP A 23 -1.84 11.99 12.95
CA ASP A 23 -2.63 12.99 13.65
C ASP A 23 -3.62 13.59 12.64
N GLU A 24 -4.87 13.15 12.71
CA GLU A 24 -5.91 13.61 11.78
C GLU A 24 -6.23 15.10 11.95
N SER A 25 -5.99 15.67 13.14
CA SER A 25 -6.36 17.07 13.46
C SER A 25 -5.56 18.10 12.68
N ILE A 26 -4.35 17.73 12.22
CA ILE A 26 -3.46 18.61 11.46
C ILE A 26 -3.62 18.45 9.95
N VAL A 27 -4.35 17.42 9.48
CA VAL A 27 -4.55 17.17 8.06
C VAL A 27 -5.74 17.97 7.54
N ARG A 28 -5.54 18.76 6.48
CA ARG A 28 -6.59 19.60 5.87
C ARG A 28 -6.71 19.35 4.37
N GLY A 29 -7.93 19.49 3.84
CA GLY A 29 -8.20 19.53 2.40
C GLY A 29 -7.99 18.21 1.68
N ARG A 30 -8.21 17.07 2.37
CA ARG A 30 -8.13 15.73 1.79
C ARG A 30 -9.41 14.91 1.97
N ASP A 31 -10.49 15.57 2.38
CA ASP A 31 -11.74 14.88 2.70
C ASP A 31 -12.30 14.19 1.45
N GLU A 32 -12.29 14.84 0.29
CA GLU A 32 -12.78 14.26 -0.95
C GLU A 32 -11.98 13.02 -1.38
N GLU A 33 -10.64 13.08 -1.38
CA GLU A 33 -9.83 11.91 -1.72
C GLU A 33 -9.94 10.80 -0.68
N ARG A 34 -10.10 11.15 0.61
CA ARG A 34 -10.34 10.19 1.69
C ARG A 34 -11.65 9.47 1.45
N GLU A 35 -12.75 10.19 1.27
CA GLU A 35 -14.07 9.60 1.05
C GLU A 35 -14.10 8.75 -0.23
N ALA A 36 -13.45 9.20 -1.31
CA ALA A 36 -13.32 8.41 -2.53
C ALA A 36 -12.55 7.10 -2.31
N LEU A 37 -11.50 7.11 -1.49
CA LEU A 37 -10.74 5.90 -1.15
C LEU A 37 -11.55 4.99 -0.22
N VAL A 38 -12.20 5.53 0.81
CA VAL A 38 -13.07 4.78 1.74
C VAL A 38 -14.20 4.11 0.98
N SER A 39 -14.89 4.84 0.08
CA SER A 39 -15.95 4.29 -0.77
C SER A 39 -15.46 3.09 -1.60
N LYS A 40 -14.25 3.15 -2.16
CA LYS A 40 -13.65 2.03 -2.90
C LYS A 40 -13.30 0.84 -2.02
N LEU A 41 -12.87 1.10 -0.78
CA LEU A 41 -12.55 0.03 0.18
C LEU A 41 -13.82 -0.71 0.63
N LEU A 42 -14.92 0.01 0.83
CA LEU A 42 -16.19 -0.53 1.30
C LEU A 42 -17.09 -1.06 0.19
N GLY A 43 -16.84 -0.68 -1.07
CA GLY A 43 -17.59 -1.14 -2.23
C GLY A 43 -17.43 -2.64 -2.48
N GLU A 44 -18.39 -3.22 -3.19
CA GLU A 44 -18.39 -4.64 -3.54
C GLU A 44 -17.19 -4.99 -4.44
N SER A 45 -16.63 -6.20 -4.25
CA SER A 45 -15.60 -6.74 -5.14
C SER A 45 -16.22 -7.05 -6.50
N SER A 46 -15.72 -6.41 -7.55
CA SER A 46 -16.08 -6.77 -8.93
C SER A 46 -15.34 -8.01 -9.45
N GLN A 47 -14.39 -8.55 -8.68
CA GLN A 47 -13.58 -9.70 -9.07
C GLN A 47 -14.23 -11.04 -8.72
N GLU A 48 -13.94 -12.05 -9.53
CA GLU A 48 -14.32 -13.44 -9.29
C GLU A 48 -13.80 -13.94 -7.94
N ALA A 49 -14.40 -15.02 -7.42
CA ALA A 49 -13.99 -15.63 -6.17
C ALA A 49 -12.50 -16.03 -6.21
N GLY A 50 -11.66 -15.34 -5.43
CA GLY A 50 -10.26 -15.71 -5.20
C GLY A 50 -9.19 -14.73 -5.72
N ASP A 51 -9.54 -13.59 -6.32
CA ASP A 51 -8.59 -12.51 -6.56
C ASP A 51 -8.80 -11.35 -5.55
N VAL A 52 -7.69 -10.73 -5.13
CA VAL A 52 -7.68 -9.66 -4.12
C VAL A 52 -7.49 -8.33 -4.83
N ASP A 53 -8.44 -7.41 -4.62
CA ASP A 53 -8.41 -6.10 -5.28
C ASP A 53 -7.25 -5.24 -4.76
N VAL A 54 -6.42 -4.76 -5.69
CA VAL A 54 -5.28 -3.87 -5.42
C VAL A 54 -5.63 -2.43 -5.84
N ILE A 55 -5.60 -1.51 -4.88
CA ILE A 55 -5.79 -0.07 -5.08
C ILE A 55 -4.43 0.63 -4.96
N SER A 56 -3.92 1.15 -6.07
CA SER A 56 -2.63 1.85 -6.08
C SER A 56 -2.78 3.37 -5.99
N LEU A 57 -2.12 3.98 -5.01
CA LEU A 57 -1.89 5.41 -4.86
C LEU A 57 -0.53 5.75 -5.48
N VAL A 58 -0.53 6.40 -6.65
CA VAL A 58 0.70 6.64 -7.43
C VAL A 58 0.95 8.11 -7.63
N GLY A 59 2.12 8.62 -7.24
CA GLY A 59 2.43 10.04 -7.40
C GLY A 59 3.78 10.44 -6.82
N LEU A 60 4.19 11.68 -7.06
CA LEU A 60 5.50 12.21 -6.66
C LEU A 60 5.76 12.12 -5.15
N GLY A 61 7.03 12.23 -4.75
CA GLY A 61 7.42 12.35 -3.35
C GLY A 61 6.78 13.58 -2.68
N GLY A 62 6.42 13.48 -1.41
CA GLY A 62 5.85 14.60 -0.64
C GLY A 62 4.39 14.94 -0.93
N ILE A 63 3.74 14.29 -1.92
CA ILE A 63 2.34 14.58 -2.28
C ILE A 63 1.31 14.04 -1.27
N GLY A 64 1.72 13.34 -0.20
CA GLY A 64 0.82 12.86 0.85
C GLY A 64 0.09 11.54 0.59
N LYS A 65 0.64 10.63 -0.25
CA LYS A 65 0.04 9.31 -0.52
C LYS A 65 -0.09 8.45 0.75
N THR A 66 1.01 8.35 1.50
CA THR A 66 1.06 7.67 2.79
C THR A 66 0.05 8.26 3.76
N THR A 67 -0.04 9.59 3.84
CA THR A 67 -1.06 10.28 4.64
C THR A 67 -2.47 9.91 4.22
N LEU A 68 -2.79 9.92 2.93
CA LEU A 68 -4.12 9.51 2.45
C LEU A 68 -4.43 8.06 2.81
N ALA A 69 -3.46 7.15 2.64
CA ALA A 69 -3.62 5.75 3.04
C ALA A 69 -3.82 5.62 4.56
N GLN A 70 -3.12 6.38 5.40
CA GLN A 70 -3.31 6.40 6.86
C GLN A 70 -4.72 6.87 7.23
N LEU A 71 -5.22 7.96 6.64
CA LEU A 71 -6.58 8.47 6.89
C LEU A 71 -7.65 7.43 6.54
N ALA A 72 -7.55 6.80 5.37
CA ALA A 72 -8.50 5.77 4.97
C ALA A 72 -8.36 4.50 5.82
N PHE A 73 -7.12 4.11 6.15
CA PHE A 73 -6.86 2.96 7.00
C PHE A 73 -7.47 3.16 8.39
N ASN A 74 -7.34 4.34 9.01
CA ASN A 74 -7.85 4.60 10.36
C ASN A 74 -9.33 5.01 10.42
N ASN A 75 -10.00 5.17 9.27
CA ASN A 75 -11.42 5.47 9.21
C ASN A 75 -12.26 4.42 9.98
N ALA A 76 -13.29 4.88 10.68
CA ALA A 76 -14.12 4.05 11.54
C ALA A 76 -14.91 2.98 10.77
N GLU A 77 -15.47 3.32 9.60
CA GLU A 77 -16.23 2.40 8.76
C GLU A 77 -15.32 1.33 8.16
N VAL A 78 -14.14 1.74 7.68
CA VAL A 78 -13.10 0.80 7.22
C VAL A 78 -12.69 -0.14 8.36
N THR A 79 -12.51 0.39 9.57
CA THR A 79 -12.15 -0.42 10.73
C THR A 79 -13.24 -1.43 11.11
N ALA A 80 -14.51 -1.06 10.98
CA ALA A 80 -15.63 -1.98 11.22
C ALA A 80 -15.81 -3.02 10.09
N HIS A 81 -15.37 -2.71 8.86
CA HIS A 81 -15.57 -3.56 7.69
C HIS A 81 -14.58 -4.73 7.59
N PHE A 82 -13.33 -4.54 8.03
CA PHE A 82 -12.26 -5.53 7.88
C PHE A 82 -11.93 -6.19 9.22
N GLU A 83 -11.93 -7.52 9.27
CA GLU A 83 -11.56 -8.31 10.46
C GLU A 83 -10.07 -8.17 10.80
N LYS A 84 -9.24 -7.99 9.78
CA LYS A 84 -7.79 -7.82 9.90
C LYS A 84 -7.32 -6.61 9.12
N LYS A 85 -6.51 -5.78 9.78
CA LYS A 85 -5.92 -4.58 9.19
C LYS A 85 -4.41 -4.62 9.41
N ILE A 86 -3.67 -4.51 8.32
CA ILE A 86 -2.23 -4.75 8.30
C ILE A 86 -1.57 -3.56 7.60
N TRP A 87 -0.52 -3.02 8.20
CA TRP A 87 0.27 -1.95 7.61
C TRP A 87 1.73 -2.37 7.55
N VAL A 88 2.31 -2.36 6.34
CA VAL A 88 3.71 -2.68 6.11
C VAL A 88 4.34 -1.56 5.31
N CYS A 89 5.33 -0.90 5.91
CA CYS A 89 6.25 -0.07 5.15
C CYS A 89 7.24 -1.00 4.43
N VAL A 90 7.24 -0.97 3.09
CA VAL A 90 8.08 -1.84 2.27
C VAL A 90 9.48 -1.24 2.20
N SER A 91 10.48 -2.03 2.58
CA SER A 91 11.88 -1.64 2.43
C SER A 91 12.28 -1.61 0.95
N ASP A 92 13.35 -0.88 0.66
CA ASP A 92 14.09 -0.99 -0.60
C ASP A 92 15.52 -1.43 -0.26
N PRO A 93 15.98 -2.60 -0.72
CA PRO A 93 15.32 -3.48 -1.69
C PRO A 93 14.05 -4.16 -1.13
N PHE A 94 13.20 -4.59 -2.06
CA PHE A 94 12.01 -5.38 -1.74
C PHE A 94 12.43 -6.75 -1.23
N ASP A 95 12.11 -7.00 0.04
CA ASP A 95 12.50 -8.19 0.78
C ASP A 95 11.23 -8.95 1.20
N GLU A 96 10.94 -10.02 0.46
CA GLU A 96 9.75 -10.86 0.66
C GLU A 96 9.69 -11.46 2.06
N VAL A 97 10.84 -11.86 2.62
CA VAL A 97 10.93 -12.43 3.97
C VAL A 97 10.56 -11.37 5.00
N ARG A 98 11.15 -10.17 4.90
CA ARG A 98 10.85 -9.07 5.82
C ARG A 98 9.38 -8.64 5.74
N ILE A 99 8.82 -8.56 4.53
CA ILE A 99 7.41 -8.20 4.32
C ILE A 99 6.50 -9.26 4.94
N ALA A 100 6.73 -10.55 4.65
CA ALA A 100 5.92 -11.63 5.19
C ALA A 100 6.00 -11.68 6.72
N LYS A 101 7.17 -11.44 7.32
CA LYS A 101 7.33 -11.31 8.78
C LYS A 101 6.51 -10.16 9.35
N ALA A 102 6.58 -8.97 8.75
CA ALA A 102 5.81 -7.81 9.19
C ALA A 102 4.29 -8.05 9.10
N ILE A 103 3.84 -8.76 8.06
CA ILE A 103 2.43 -9.18 7.93
C ILE A 103 2.04 -10.11 9.08
N LEU A 104 2.85 -11.13 9.37
CA LEU A 104 2.57 -12.09 10.44
C LEU A 104 2.60 -11.43 11.82
N GLU A 105 3.54 -10.54 12.07
CA GLU A 105 3.62 -9.73 13.29
C GLU A 105 2.32 -8.96 13.53
N ALA A 106 1.79 -8.30 12.50
CA ALA A 106 0.54 -7.57 12.58
C ALA A 106 -0.69 -8.50 12.77
N LEU A 107 -0.65 -9.72 12.23
CA LEU A 107 -1.76 -10.67 12.30
C LEU A 107 -1.83 -11.43 13.63
N GLN A 108 -0.67 -11.79 14.17
CA GLN A 108 -0.49 -12.71 15.30
C GLN A 108 -0.03 -12.00 16.59
N GLY A 109 0.45 -10.75 16.49
CA GLY A 109 0.89 -9.95 17.64
C GLY A 109 2.29 -10.30 18.16
N GLY A 110 3.09 -11.05 17.41
CA GLY A 110 4.45 -11.44 17.78
C GLY A 110 5.32 -11.77 16.57
N ALA A 111 6.64 -11.65 16.74
CA ALA A 111 7.61 -11.97 15.70
C ALA A 111 7.59 -13.46 15.37
N PRO A 112 7.39 -13.85 14.10
CA PRO A 112 7.42 -15.25 13.72
C PRO A 112 8.84 -15.81 13.85
N ASN A 113 8.96 -16.98 14.47
CA ASN A 113 10.22 -17.73 14.56
C ASN A 113 10.59 -18.47 13.25
N LEU A 114 9.93 -18.12 12.15
CA LEU A 114 10.12 -18.72 10.84
C LEU A 114 11.21 -17.98 10.07
N VAL A 115 12.02 -18.73 9.31
CA VAL A 115 13.14 -18.20 8.53
C VAL A 115 12.86 -18.32 7.04
N GLU A 116 12.39 -19.48 6.60
CA GLU A 116 12.15 -19.78 5.19
C GLU A 116 10.93 -19.05 4.64
N LEU A 117 11.07 -18.49 3.43
CA LEU A 117 10.01 -17.75 2.75
C LEU A 117 8.74 -18.59 2.56
N GLU A 118 8.89 -19.84 2.16
CA GLU A 118 7.76 -20.77 1.96
C GLU A 118 6.91 -20.90 3.24
N SER A 119 7.56 -21.15 4.38
CA SER A 119 6.86 -21.31 5.66
C SER A 119 6.19 -20.01 6.10
N LEU A 120 6.82 -18.86 5.84
CA LEU A 120 6.24 -17.55 6.12
C LEU A 120 4.98 -17.31 5.28
N LEU A 121 5.05 -17.55 3.97
CA LEU A 121 3.91 -17.36 3.05
C LEU A 121 2.77 -18.33 3.36
N GLN A 122 3.06 -19.59 3.70
CA GLN A 122 2.04 -20.53 4.16
C GLN A 122 1.36 -20.04 5.44
N SER A 123 2.14 -19.54 6.41
CA SER A 123 1.58 -19.00 7.66
C SER A 123 0.75 -17.74 7.42
N VAL A 124 1.14 -16.88 6.46
CA VAL A 124 0.33 -15.71 6.05
C VAL A 124 -1.02 -16.19 5.52
N SER A 125 -1.00 -17.16 4.59
CA SER A 125 -2.20 -17.73 4.00
C SER A 125 -3.14 -18.34 5.06
N GLU A 126 -2.60 -19.09 6.01
CA GLU A 126 -3.38 -19.67 7.10
C GLU A 126 -3.96 -18.61 8.04
N SER A 127 -3.20 -17.55 8.32
CA SER A 127 -3.60 -16.49 9.25
C SER A 127 -4.77 -15.65 8.74
N ILE A 128 -4.86 -15.43 7.43
CA ILE A 128 -5.94 -14.66 6.77
C ILE A 128 -7.07 -15.54 6.23
N LYS A 129 -6.91 -16.88 6.25
CA LYS A 129 -7.84 -17.81 5.61
C LYS A 129 -9.28 -17.55 6.03
N GLY A 130 -10.14 -17.24 5.06
CA GLY A 130 -11.57 -17.00 5.28
C GLY A 130 -11.89 -15.72 6.06
N LYS A 131 -10.92 -14.84 6.31
CA LYS A 131 -11.11 -13.55 6.99
C LYS A 131 -11.03 -12.42 5.99
N LYS A 132 -11.87 -11.41 6.15
CA LYS A 132 -11.79 -10.20 5.32
C LYS A 132 -10.68 -9.30 5.85
N PHE A 133 -9.66 -9.03 5.04
CA PHE A 133 -8.51 -8.23 5.45
C PHE A 133 -8.28 -6.99 4.58
N LEU A 134 -7.68 -5.97 5.18
CA LEU A 134 -7.10 -4.82 4.50
C LEU A 134 -5.58 -4.82 4.75
N LEU A 135 -4.80 -4.89 3.68
CA LEU A 135 -3.33 -4.79 3.73
C LEU A 135 -2.87 -3.50 3.06
N VAL A 136 -2.05 -2.71 3.75
CA VAL A 136 -1.33 -1.57 3.16
C VAL A 136 0.13 -1.93 2.96
N LEU A 137 0.60 -1.84 1.72
CA LEU A 137 2.01 -1.89 1.33
C LEU A 137 2.45 -0.46 0.98
N ASP A 138 3.10 0.22 1.91
CA ASP A 138 3.52 1.61 1.77
C ASP A 138 4.93 1.73 1.17
N ASP A 139 5.10 2.70 0.27
CA ASP A 139 6.33 3.07 -0.44
C ASP A 139 6.99 1.92 -1.21
N VAL A 140 6.23 1.21 -2.04
CA VAL A 140 6.74 0.10 -2.86
C VAL A 140 7.56 0.58 -4.06
N TRP A 141 8.74 -0.01 -4.24
CA TRP A 141 9.68 0.33 -5.33
C TRP A 141 9.92 -0.80 -6.35
N THR A 142 9.63 -2.06 -6.01
CA THR A 142 9.93 -3.20 -6.91
C THR A 142 9.02 -3.24 -8.12
N GLU A 143 9.61 -3.57 -9.26
CA GLU A 143 8.93 -3.85 -10.52
C GLU A 143 9.02 -5.35 -10.88
N SER A 144 9.56 -6.17 -9.97
CA SER A 144 9.73 -7.60 -10.18
C SER A 144 8.44 -8.36 -9.89
N HIS A 145 7.81 -8.88 -10.95
CA HIS A 145 6.69 -9.82 -10.83
C HIS A 145 7.08 -11.06 -10.02
N GLY A 146 8.31 -11.55 -10.15
CA GLY A 146 8.77 -12.74 -9.44
C GLY A 146 8.81 -12.58 -7.92
N GLN A 147 9.03 -11.36 -7.42
CA GLN A 147 8.99 -11.07 -5.98
C GLN A 147 7.57 -10.78 -5.47
N TRP A 148 6.69 -10.30 -6.34
CA TRP A 148 5.31 -10.00 -5.94
C TRP A 148 4.40 -11.23 -5.99
N GLU A 149 4.57 -12.09 -7.00
CA GLU A 149 3.65 -13.22 -7.25
C GLU A 149 3.55 -14.20 -6.07
N PRO A 150 4.65 -14.65 -5.42
CA PRO A 150 4.55 -15.55 -4.27
C PRO A 150 3.75 -14.92 -3.11
N LEU A 151 4.03 -13.65 -2.82
CA LEU A 151 3.29 -12.91 -1.80
C LEU A 151 1.81 -12.75 -2.19
N LYS A 152 1.51 -12.40 -3.45
CA LYS A 152 0.12 -12.31 -3.94
C LYS A 152 -0.62 -13.63 -3.80
N LEU A 153 0.01 -14.75 -4.15
CA LEU A 153 -0.59 -16.08 -4.03
C LEU A 153 -0.92 -16.43 -2.57
N SER A 154 -0.05 -16.07 -1.63
CA SER A 154 -0.32 -16.27 -0.20
C SER A 154 -1.54 -15.48 0.31
N LEU A 155 -1.89 -14.38 -0.36
CA LEU A 155 -2.99 -13.50 0.03
C LEU A 155 -4.37 -13.96 -0.50
N LYS A 156 -4.42 -14.89 -1.45
CA LYS A 156 -5.65 -15.36 -2.11
C LYS A 156 -6.60 -16.16 -1.21
N SER A 157 -6.11 -16.65 -0.07
CA SER A 157 -6.92 -17.41 0.89
C SER A 157 -7.84 -16.53 1.75
N GLY A 158 -7.71 -15.20 1.67
CA GLY A 158 -8.61 -14.26 2.34
C GLY A 158 -10.05 -14.35 1.85
N ALA A 159 -10.97 -13.82 2.66
CA ALA A 159 -12.38 -13.76 2.28
C ALA A 159 -12.61 -12.78 1.10
N PRO A 160 -13.65 -13.02 0.28
CA PRO A 160 -14.10 -12.06 -0.72
C PRO A 160 -14.33 -10.66 -0.11
N GLY A 161 -13.95 -9.63 -0.86
CA GLY A 161 -13.97 -8.25 -0.40
C GLY A 161 -12.73 -7.82 0.39
N SER A 162 -11.71 -8.68 0.52
CA SER A 162 -10.39 -8.25 1.00
C SER A 162 -9.75 -7.26 0.02
N ARG A 163 -8.93 -6.35 0.55
CA ARG A 163 -8.34 -5.23 -0.21
C ARG A 163 -6.86 -5.06 0.09
N ILE A 164 -6.10 -4.63 -0.92
CA ILE A 164 -4.70 -4.23 -0.78
C ILE A 164 -4.57 -2.78 -1.24
N ILE A 165 -3.99 -1.92 -0.41
CA ILE A 165 -3.56 -0.57 -0.80
C ILE A 165 -2.06 -0.61 -1.05
N VAL A 166 -1.63 -0.07 -2.19
CA VAL A 166 -0.20 0.12 -2.51
C VAL A 166 0.07 1.60 -2.65
N THR A 167 1.07 2.14 -1.94
CA THR A 167 1.57 3.48 -2.27
C THR A 167 2.90 3.37 -3.00
N THR A 168 3.08 4.15 -4.06
CA THR A 168 4.33 4.13 -4.85
C THR A 168 4.53 5.44 -5.59
N ARG A 169 5.77 5.73 -5.97
CA ARG A 169 6.10 6.86 -6.86
C ARG A 169 6.06 6.48 -8.34
N LYS A 170 5.98 5.19 -8.66
CA LYS A 170 6.17 4.67 -10.01
C LYS A 170 4.89 4.05 -10.55
N HIS A 171 4.50 4.50 -11.74
CA HIS A 171 3.37 3.89 -12.46
C HIS A 171 3.67 2.44 -12.89
N SER A 172 4.93 2.10 -13.19
CA SER A 172 5.35 0.74 -13.51
C SER A 172 5.06 -0.24 -12.38
N VAL A 173 5.37 0.13 -11.14
CA VAL A 173 5.06 -0.66 -9.93
C VAL A 173 3.55 -0.91 -9.80
N ALA A 174 2.73 0.13 -9.95
CA ALA A 174 1.27 -0.02 -9.87
C ALA A 174 0.71 -0.93 -10.97
N ASN A 175 1.26 -0.85 -12.18
CA ASN A 175 0.87 -1.73 -13.28
C ASN A 175 1.30 -3.18 -13.01
N MET A 176 2.52 -3.41 -12.51
CA MET A 176 3.03 -4.73 -12.14
C MET A 176 2.15 -5.38 -11.06
N MET A 177 1.83 -4.63 -10.00
CA MET A 177 1.02 -5.09 -8.88
C MET A 177 -0.40 -5.48 -9.29
N ARG A 178 -0.97 -4.76 -10.28
CA ARG A 178 -2.28 -5.08 -10.86
C ARG A 178 -2.24 -6.28 -11.82
N ASN A 179 -1.22 -6.37 -12.67
CA ASN A 179 -1.18 -7.28 -13.82
C ASN A 179 -0.50 -8.63 -13.54
N CYS A 180 -0.43 -9.09 -12.29
CA CYS A 180 0.25 -10.35 -11.98
C CYS A 180 -0.44 -11.61 -12.56
N LEU A 181 -1.67 -11.47 -13.07
CA LEU A 181 -2.28 -12.43 -13.99
C LEU A 181 -2.44 -11.77 -15.36
N MET A 182 -1.77 -12.29 -16.38
CA MET A 182 -2.07 -11.96 -17.78
C MET A 182 -3.51 -12.39 -18.10
N ARG A 183 -4.48 -11.49 -17.88
CA ARG A 183 -5.76 -11.45 -18.58
C ARG A 183 -6.16 -9.99 -18.78
N TYR A 184 -6.43 -9.64 -20.03
CA TYR A 184 -6.78 -8.29 -20.48
C TYR A 184 -8.04 -7.77 -19.79
N ALA A 185 -8.01 -6.47 -19.43
CA ALA A 185 -9.09 -5.57 -19.03
C ALA A 185 -9.18 -5.17 -17.53
N CYS A 186 -8.91 -3.88 -17.32
CA CYS A 186 -9.64 -2.86 -16.54
C CYS A 186 -8.79 -2.00 -15.59
N GLN A 187 -8.95 -0.68 -15.79
CA GLN A 187 -8.18 0.41 -15.22
C GLN A 187 -8.87 0.97 -13.97
N TYR A 188 -8.15 1.07 -12.85
CA TYR A 188 -8.45 2.06 -11.80
C TYR A 188 -7.17 2.51 -11.08
N SER A 189 -6.59 3.64 -11.50
CA SER A 189 -5.67 4.42 -10.63
C SER A 189 -6.40 5.67 -10.17
N ILE A 190 -6.22 6.05 -8.89
CA ILE A 190 -6.59 7.40 -8.46
C ILE A 190 -5.51 8.33 -9.02
N ARG A 191 -5.90 9.17 -9.99
CA ARG A 191 -5.03 10.17 -10.60
C ARG A 191 -5.12 11.44 -9.74
N TRP A 192 -3.99 11.94 -9.24
CA TRP A 192 -3.93 13.24 -8.57
C TRP A 192 -4.10 14.36 -9.60
N PRO A 193 -4.90 15.40 -9.32
CA PRO A 193 -4.89 16.61 -10.12
C PRO A 193 -3.49 17.24 -10.09
N SER A 194 -2.97 17.62 -11.25
CA SER A 194 -1.74 18.40 -11.31
C SER A 194 -2.03 19.82 -10.79
N ILE A 195 -1.12 20.38 -9.98
CA ILE A 195 -1.21 21.74 -9.37
C ILE A 195 -1.48 22.87 -10.38
N LYS A 196 -1.44 22.61 -11.70
CA LYS A 196 -1.69 23.61 -12.74
C LYS A 196 -3.16 23.88 -13.07
N GLU A 197 -4.11 23.07 -12.60
CA GLU A 197 -5.54 23.24 -12.93
C GLU A 197 -6.35 24.06 -11.89
N ALA A 198 -5.74 24.46 -10.77
CA ALA A 198 -6.42 25.23 -9.72
C ALA A 198 -6.41 26.76 -9.93
N LYS A 199 -6.01 27.26 -11.11
CA LYS A 199 -6.06 28.70 -11.43
C LYS A 199 -6.72 28.97 -12.78
N MET A 200 -8.03 28.74 -12.88
CA MET A 200 -8.92 29.43 -13.83
C MET A 200 -10.33 29.37 -13.26
N GLY A 201 -10.62 30.30 -12.36
CA GLY A 201 -11.90 30.36 -11.64
C GLY A 201 -12.01 31.57 -10.74
N VAL A 202 -11.58 32.74 -11.22
CA VAL A 202 -12.02 34.02 -10.65
C VAL A 202 -12.67 34.78 -11.80
N LYS A 203 -14.00 34.89 -11.70
CA LYS A 203 -14.81 35.81 -12.51
C LYS A 203 -14.77 37.16 -11.81
N ASP A 204 -14.47 38.20 -12.58
CA ASP A 204 -15.13 39.50 -12.51
C ASP A 204 -15.50 39.88 -13.95
#